data_AF-A9V2M4-F1
#
_entry.id   AF-A9V2M4-F1
#
_cell.length_a   1.000
_cell.length_b   1.000
_cell.length_c   1.000
_cell.angle_alpha   90.00
_cell.angle_beta   90.00
_cell.angle_gamma   90.00
#
_symmetry.space_group_name_H-M   'P 1'
#
loop_
_entity.id
_entity.type
_entity.pdbx_description
1 polymer ?
#
loop_
_entity_poly.entity_id
_entity_poly.type
_entity_poly.pdbx_seq_one_letter_code
_entity_poly.pdbx_strand_id
1 'polypeptide(L)'
;MYGNAVSDELKAEQQWRLPRELARLNSGFSLERTRFYNDVDKTGTSRRAIGMMIPSGDAFTFEVSFFGQTMPEMTELVPFSQRDYIMLGVDLGRALYFTYAAEQ
;
A
#
# COMPACT_ATOMS: atom_id res chain seq x y z
N MET A 1 -0.75 -0.22 -4.18
CA MET A 1 -0.46 0.90 -3.25
C MET A 1 0.58 1.80 -3.88
N TYR A 2 0.50 3.11 -3.63
CA TYR A 2 1.43 4.07 -4.23
C TYR A 2 2.08 4.96 -3.18
N GLY A 3 3.41 5.00 -3.14
CA GLY A 3 4.19 5.90 -2.28
C GLY A 3 4.96 6.97 -3.07
N ASN A 4 5.53 7.94 -2.36
CA ASN A 4 6.45 8.90 -2.95
C ASN A 4 7.85 8.27 -3.06
N ALA A 5 8.55 8.49 -4.17
CA ALA A 5 9.94 8.05 -4.25
C ALA A 5 10.81 8.92 -3.32
N VAL A 6 11.80 8.33 -2.69
CA VAL A 6 12.77 9.02 -1.83
C VAL A 6 14.18 8.70 -2.31
N SER A 7 15.11 9.65 -2.16
CA SER A 7 16.51 9.46 -2.58
C SER A 7 17.34 8.70 -1.55
N ASP A 8 16.88 8.66 -0.30
CA ASP A 8 17.51 7.94 0.79
C ASP A 8 17.13 6.46 0.71
N GLU A 9 18.13 5.59 0.48
CA GLU A 9 17.93 4.15 0.31
C GLU A 9 17.37 3.48 1.56
N LEU A 10 17.78 3.92 2.76
CA LEU A 10 17.26 3.37 4.02
C LEU A 10 15.79 3.71 4.18
N LYS A 11 15.40 4.95 3.86
CA LYS A 11 13.98 5.36 3.86
C LYS A 11 13.19 4.64 2.77
N ALA A 12 13.78 4.42 1.59
CA ALA A 12 13.13 3.67 0.53
C ALA A 12 12.84 2.24 0.98
N GLU A 13 13.79 1.58 1.63
CA GLU A 13 13.61 0.23 2.16
C GLU A 13 12.60 0.20 3.32
N GLN A 14 12.60 1.20 4.20
CA GLN A 14 11.58 1.35 5.25
C GLN A 14 10.18 1.48 4.67
N GLN A 15 10.01 2.29 3.61
CA GLN A 15 8.72 2.45 2.93
C GLN A 15 8.16 1.15 2.35
N TRP A 16 9.03 0.20 1.99
CA TRP A 16 8.61 -1.12 1.49
C TRP A 16 8.10 -2.06 2.57
N ARG A 17 8.38 -1.81 3.85
CA ARG A 17 7.99 -2.70 4.95
C ARG A 17 6.46 -2.85 5.05
N LEU A 18 5.72 -1.74 5.01
CA LEU A 18 4.25 -1.78 5.09
C LEU A 18 3.62 -2.56 3.92
N PRO A 19 3.94 -2.29 2.64
CA PRO A 19 3.46 -3.12 1.53
C PRO A 19 3.80 -4.60 1.65
N ARG A 20 5.02 -4.94 2.11
CA ARG A 20 5.45 -6.34 2.26
C ARG A 20 4.67 -7.05 3.36
N GLU A 21 4.46 -6.39 4.50
CA GLU A 21 3.63 -6.94 5.58
C GLU A 21 2.17 -7.11 5.15
N LEU A 22 1.61 -6.14 4.43
CA LEU A 22 0.25 -6.26 3.92
C LEU A 22 0.11 -7.41 2.90
N ALA A 23 1.09 -7.60 2.02
CA ALA A 23 1.12 -8.71 1.07
C ALA A 23 1.18 -10.08 1.76
N ARG A 24 1.85 -10.16 2.92
CA ARG A 24 1.90 -11.39 3.73
C ARG A 24 0.56 -11.70 4.37
N LEU A 25 -0.20 -10.68 4.76
CA LEU A 25 -1.48 -10.82 5.46
C LEU A 25 -2.67 -11.01 4.52
N ASN A 26 -2.62 -10.40 3.33
CA ASN A 26 -3.76 -10.36 2.42
C ASN A 26 -3.37 -10.74 0.99
N SER A 27 -3.84 -11.90 0.53
CA SER A 27 -3.55 -12.41 -0.82
C SER A 27 -4.19 -11.59 -1.94
N GLY A 28 -5.18 -10.75 -1.64
CA GLY A 28 -5.77 -9.81 -2.60
C GLY A 28 -5.00 -8.52 -2.78
N PHE A 29 -4.00 -8.26 -1.93
CA PHE A 29 -3.10 -7.15 -2.12
C PHE A 29 -1.98 -7.50 -3.12
N SER A 30 -1.82 -6.68 -4.15
CA SER A 30 -0.75 -6.85 -5.13
C SER A 30 0.51 -6.05 -4.76
N LEU A 31 1.52 -6.75 -4.24
CA LEU A 31 2.85 -6.17 -4.04
C LEU A 31 3.50 -5.82 -5.38
N GLU A 32 3.31 -6.66 -6.41
CA GLU A 32 3.87 -6.44 -7.75
C GLU A 32 3.33 -5.19 -8.42
N ARG A 33 2.13 -4.70 -8.08
CA ARG A 33 1.59 -3.42 -8.57
C ARG A 33 1.87 -2.25 -7.64
N THR A 34 2.60 -2.48 -6.54
CA THR A 34 3.01 -1.41 -5.63
C THR A 34 4.20 -0.65 -6.18
N ARG A 35 4.19 0.67 -5.95
CA ARG A 35 4.91 1.57 -6.83
C ARG A 35 5.21 2.91 -6.16
N PHE A 36 6.46 3.36 -6.28
CA PHE A 36 6.96 4.58 -5.67
C PHE A 36 7.44 5.54 -6.75
N TYR A 37 6.83 6.73 -6.82
CA TYR A 37 7.16 7.69 -7.87
C TYR A 37 7.03 9.12 -7.40
N ASN A 38 7.87 9.97 -7.97
CA ASN A 38 7.79 11.43 -7.88
C ASN A 38 7.45 12.01 -9.26
N ASP A 39 6.35 11.55 -9.83
CA ASP A 39 5.85 12.09 -11.07
C ASP A 39 5.47 13.57 -10.89
N VAL A 40 6.02 14.44 -11.75
CA VAL A 40 5.83 15.89 -11.70
C VAL A 40 4.35 16.22 -11.90
N ASP A 41 3.66 15.42 -12.71
CA ASP A 41 2.23 15.58 -12.99
C ASP A 41 1.34 15.20 -11.79
N LYS A 42 1.91 14.55 -10.77
CA LYS A 42 1.20 14.15 -9.54
C LYS A 42 1.46 15.08 -8.36
N THR A 43 2.11 16.22 -8.57
CA THR A 43 2.39 17.24 -7.54
C THR A 43 1.13 17.70 -6.80
N GLY A 44 -0.05 17.68 -7.43
CA GLY A 44 -1.33 18.03 -6.82
C GLY A 44 -2.04 16.94 -6.01
N THR A 45 -1.46 15.73 -5.88
CA THR A 45 -2.11 14.64 -5.14
C THR A 45 -2.01 14.81 -3.61
N SER A 46 -3.04 14.41 -2.86
CA SER A 46 -3.03 14.49 -1.38
C SER A 46 -1.82 13.80 -0.76
N ARG A 47 -1.39 12.67 -1.33
CA ARG A 47 -0.18 11.94 -0.92
C ARG A 47 1.10 12.80 -1.03
N ARG A 48 1.22 13.64 -2.05
CA ARG A 48 2.37 14.54 -2.22
C ARG A 48 2.29 15.71 -1.24
N ALA A 49 1.12 16.32 -1.10
CA ALA A 49 0.90 17.40 -0.15
C ALA A 49 1.20 16.94 1.29
N ILE A 50 0.64 15.80 1.72
CA ILE A 50 0.87 15.24 3.06
C ILE A 50 2.34 14.87 3.27
N GLY A 51 2.98 14.23 2.29
CA GLY A 51 4.41 13.90 2.39
C GLY A 51 5.34 15.11 2.50
N MET A 52 4.94 16.25 1.91
CA MET A 52 5.67 17.52 2.09
C MET A 52 5.41 18.17 3.46
N MET A 53 4.19 18.04 3.99
CA MET A 53 3.82 18.58 5.30
C MET A 53 4.41 17.77 6.47
N ILE A 54 4.62 16.47 6.27
CA ILE A 54 5.14 15.55 7.30
C ILE A 54 6.38 14.82 6.75
N PRO A 55 7.56 15.47 6.70
CA PRO A 55 8.75 14.91 6.06
C PRO A 55 9.33 13.67 6.76
N SER A 56 8.96 13.44 8.01
CA SER A 56 9.36 12.30 8.82
C SER A 56 8.44 11.08 8.66
N GLY A 57 7.30 11.24 7.98
CA GLY A 57 6.30 10.19 7.82
C GLY A 57 6.21 9.69 6.39
N ASP A 58 5.71 8.47 6.23
CA ASP A 58 5.40 7.91 4.93
C ASP A 58 3.97 8.25 4.51
N ALA A 59 3.80 8.64 3.25
CA ALA A 59 2.52 8.97 2.66
C ALA A 59 2.18 8.00 1.53
N PHE A 60 1.05 7.31 1.66
CA PHE A 60 0.59 6.32 0.69
C PHE A 60 -0.80 6.67 0.14
N THR A 61 -1.01 6.36 -1.14
CA THR A 61 -2.35 6.17 -1.71
C THR A 61 -2.64 4.68 -1.74
N PHE A 62 -3.72 4.27 -1.09
CA PHE A 62 -4.17 2.88 -1.10
C PHE A 62 -5.40 2.76 -1.99
N GLU A 63 -5.23 2.13 -3.15
CA GLU A 63 -6.29 1.94 -4.14
C GLU A 63 -6.82 0.51 -4.08
N VAL A 64 -8.14 0.37 -4.23
CA VAL A 64 -8.85 -0.90 -4.27
C VAL A 64 -9.67 -0.99 -5.56
N SER A 65 -9.83 -2.19 -6.09
CA SER A 65 -10.65 -2.42 -7.29
C SER A 65 -12.12 -2.56 -6.90
N PHE A 66 -13.03 -1.99 -7.68
CA PHE A 66 -14.48 -2.25 -7.60
C PHE A 66 -14.91 -3.46 -8.41
N PHE A 67 -14.03 -4.04 -9.22
CA PHE A 67 -14.38 -5.14 -10.12
C PHE A 67 -14.14 -6.50 -9.48
N GLY A 68 -12.90 -6.79 -9.11
CA GLY A 68 -12.49 -8.10 -8.65
C GLY A 68 -10.98 -8.32 -8.75
N GLN A 69 -10.57 -9.56 -8.48
CA GLN A 69 -9.20 -10.05 -8.56
C GLN A 69 -9.13 -11.34 -9.36
N THR A 70 -8.00 -11.56 -10.02
CA THR A 70 -7.65 -12.86 -10.61
C THR A 70 -6.75 -13.57 -9.60
N MET A 71 -7.22 -14.69 -9.05
CA MET A 71 -6.40 -15.48 -8.14
C MET A 71 -5.32 -16.24 -8.94
N PRO A 72 -4.13 -16.49 -8.38
CA PRO A 72 -3.02 -17.13 -9.12
C PRO A 72 -3.39 -18.46 -9.80
N GLU A 73 -4.33 -19.20 -9.24
CA GLU A 73 -4.79 -20.50 -9.74
C GLU A 73 -6.10 -20.43 -10.53
N MET A 74 -6.70 -19.25 -10.68
CA MET A 74 -7.96 -19.05 -11.41
C MET A 74 -7.74 -18.21 -12.66
N THR A 75 -8.30 -18.66 -13.79
CA THR A 75 -8.36 -17.85 -15.01
C THR A 75 -9.52 -16.85 -15.00
N GLU A 76 -10.45 -16.99 -14.06
CA GLU A 76 -11.63 -16.13 -13.94
C GLU A 76 -11.43 -14.96 -12.98
N LEU A 77 -12.08 -13.84 -13.29
CA LEU A 77 -12.16 -12.68 -12.41
C LEU A 77 -13.17 -12.97 -11.30
N VAL A 78 -12.71 -12.96 -10.05
CA VAL A 78 -13.57 -13.10 -8.87
C VAL A 78 -13.90 -11.71 -8.32
N PRO A 79 -15.18 -11.29 -8.30
CA PRO A 79 -15.55 -9.99 -7.77
C PRO A 79 -15.27 -9.85 -6.28
N PHE A 80 -14.92 -8.64 -5.86
CA PHE A 80 -14.77 -8.33 -4.43
C PHE A 80 -16.13 -8.18 -3.77
N SER A 81 -16.34 -8.89 -2.67
CA SER A 81 -17.48 -8.76 -1.79
C SER A 81 -17.25 -7.65 -0.75
N GLN A 82 -18.32 -7.20 -0.10
CA GLN A 82 -18.20 -6.30 1.06
C GLN A 82 -17.27 -6.85 2.14
N ARG A 83 -17.30 -8.18 2.36
CA ARG A 83 -16.46 -8.84 3.34
C ARG A 83 -14.98 -8.72 2.98
N ASP A 84 -14.62 -8.78 1.70
CA ASP A 84 -13.23 -8.68 1.27
C ASP A 84 -12.65 -7.30 1.60
N TYR A 85 -13.41 -6.23 1.40
CA TYR A 85 -12.98 -4.88 1.78
C TYR A 85 -12.82 -4.71 3.29
N ILE A 86 -13.72 -5.30 4.09
CA ILE A 86 -13.61 -5.29 5.56
C ILE A 86 -12.34 -6.01 6.00
N MET A 87 -12.10 -7.22 5.46
CA MET A 87 -10.91 -8.00 5.79
C MET A 87 -9.62 -7.29 5.35
N LEU A 88 -9.63 -6.64 4.18
CA LEU A 88 -8.50 -5.82 3.73
C LEU A 88 -8.19 -4.68 4.72
N GLY A 89 -9.21 -4.04 5.28
CA GLY A 89 -9.04 -3.02 6.32
C GLY A 89 -8.45 -3.58 7.62
N VAL A 90 -8.92 -4.76 8.05
CA VAL A 90 -8.37 -5.46 9.23
C VAL A 90 -6.90 -5.81 9.03
N ASP A 91 -6.56 -6.36 7.85
CA ASP A 91 -5.19 -6.75 7.53
C ASP A 91 -4.28 -5.54 7.35
N LEU A 92 -4.78 -4.42 6.81
CA LEU A 92 -4.06 -3.15 6.79
C LEU A 92 -3.76 -2.66 8.21
N GLY A 93 -4.72 -2.72 9.13
CA GLY A 93 -4.51 -2.36 10.53
C GLY A 93 -3.42 -3.22 11.20
N ARG A 94 -3.44 -4.53 10.94
CA ARG A 94 -2.39 -5.46 11.39
C ARG A 94 -1.03 -5.15 10.77
N ALA A 95 -0.98 -4.88 9.48
CA ALA A 95 0.25 -4.51 8.78
C ALA A 95 0.86 -3.24 9.36
N LEU A 96 0.03 -2.21 9.64
CA LEU A 96 0.46 -0.98 10.31
C LEU A 96 1.06 -1.26 11.70
N TYR A 97 0.41 -2.12 12.49
CA TYR A 97 0.93 -2.53 13.80
C TYR A 97 2.29 -3.24 13.69
N PHE A 98 2.41 -4.25 12.83
CA PHE A 98 3.67 -4.98 12.66
C PHE A 98 4.78 -4.12 12.06
N THR A 99 4.44 -3.13 11.23
CA THR A 99 5.45 -2.26 10.61
C THR A 99 5.99 -1.22 11.59
N TYR A 100 5.10 -0.55 12.34
CA TYR A 100 5.46 0.66 13.09
C TYR A 100 5.38 0.53 14.61
N ALA A 101 4.57 -0.39 15.14
CA ALA A 101 4.38 -0.54 16.59
C ALA A 101 5.23 -1.67 17.18
N ALA A 102 5.59 -2.69 16.40
CA ALA A 102 6.42 -3.81 16.86
C ALA A 102 7.91 -3.46 17.05
N GLU A 103 8.34 -2.25 16.72
CA GLU A 103 9.74 -1.77 16.86
C GLU A 103 9.93 -0.74 17.99
N GLN A 104 8.92 -0.54 18.84
CA GLN A 104 9.03 0.19 20.12
C GLN A 104 9.13 -0.77 21.29
#